data_AF-A0A0Q7N1U6-F1
#
_entry.id   AF-A0A0Q7N1U6-F1
#
_cell.length_a   1.000
_cell.length_b   1.000
_cell.length_c   1.000
_cell.angle_alpha   90.00
_cell.angle_beta   90.00
_cell.angle_gamma   90.00
#
_symmetry.space_group_name_H-M   'P 1'
#
loop_
_entity.id
_entity.type
_entity.pdbx_description
1 polymer ?
#
loop_
_entity_poly.entity_id
_entity_poly.type
_entity_poly.pdbx_seq_one_letter_code
_entity_poly.pdbx_strand_id
1 'polypeptide(L)'
;MSLRTAHIPQEEVFLARSDDGISVVATAASAEENARLRHEVLQKDLDLLHARLDIIRTQVGVVARSGATWAHASAREQFGPYPWAKFAALAVVPYLMTRVLRTLPIGSIAAAAVPLISAGVKNRRQ
;
A
#
# COMPACT_ATOMS: atom_id res chain seq x y z
N MET A 1 11.18 -49.96 60.85
CA MET A 1 11.94 -49.76 59.60
C MET A 1 12.29 -48.27 59.55
N SER A 2 13.50 -47.91 60.01
CA SER A 2 13.95 -46.53 60.23
C SER A 2 14.95 -46.13 59.15
N LEU A 3 14.72 -45.04 58.43
CA LEU A 3 15.72 -44.24 57.69
C LEU A 3 15.16 -42.79 57.62
N ARG A 4 15.58 -41.90 58.52
CA ARG A 4 16.71 -40.95 58.37
C ARG A 4 16.39 -39.80 57.41
N THR A 5 15.67 -38.79 57.91
CA THR A 5 15.57 -37.45 57.32
C THR A 5 16.93 -36.76 57.47
N ALA A 6 17.63 -36.53 56.35
CA ALA A 6 18.89 -35.78 56.33
C ALA A 6 18.60 -34.28 56.24
N HIS A 7 19.04 -33.58 57.26
CA HIS A 7 19.14 -32.14 57.39
C HIS A 7 20.17 -31.62 56.36
N ILE A 8 19.75 -30.76 55.43
CA ILE A 8 20.68 -30.03 54.55
C ILE A 8 20.94 -28.67 55.21
N PRO A 9 22.19 -28.34 55.55
CA PRO A 9 22.53 -27.06 56.16
C PRO A 9 22.42 -25.94 55.12
N GLN A 10 21.77 -24.85 55.52
CA GLN A 10 21.81 -23.56 54.84
C GLN A 10 23.23 -23.01 54.96
N GLU A 11 24.08 -23.30 53.98
CA GLU A 11 25.32 -22.54 53.82
C GLU A 11 24.94 -21.15 53.32
N GLU A 12 25.11 -20.20 54.24
CA GLU A 12 25.05 -18.78 53.97
C GLU A 12 25.96 -18.47 52.78
N VAL A 13 25.35 -18.27 51.62
CA VAL A 13 25.99 -17.59 50.50
C VAL A 13 26.12 -16.14 50.96
N PHE A 14 27.20 -15.90 51.69
CA PHE A 14 27.82 -14.60 51.88
C PHE A 14 28.00 -14.01 50.48
N LEU A 15 27.03 -13.23 50.03
CA LEU A 15 27.21 -12.26 48.96
C LEU A 15 28.14 -11.20 49.51
N ALA A 16 29.42 -11.56 49.51
CA ALA A 16 30.52 -10.63 49.62
C ALA A 16 30.21 -9.48 48.67
N ARG A 17 30.12 -8.29 49.25
CA ARG A 17 30.25 -6.99 48.60
C ARG A 17 31.45 -7.03 47.64
N SER A 18 31.21 -7.48 46.41
CA SER A 18 32.22 -7.64 45.39
C SER A 18 31.81 -6.81 44.18
N ASP A 19 32.31 -5.59 44.20
CA ASP A 19 32.70 -4.84 43.00
C ASP A 19 31.59 -4.37 42.04
N ASP A 20 30.78 -3.44 42.52
CA ASP A 20 29.81 -2.67 41.70
C ASP A 20 30.48 -1.90 40.53
N GLY A 21 31.81 -1.76 40.51
CA GLY A 21 32.56 -1.06 39.45
C GLY A 21 32.82 -1.88 38.19
N ILE A 22 32.97 -3.21 38.30
CA ILE A 22 33.26 -4.09 37.15
C ILE A 22 31.97 -4.46 36.40
N SER A 23 30.83 -4.49 37.10
CA SER A 23 29.54 -4.87 36.53
C SER A 23 29.04 -3.87 35.47
N VAL A 24 29.11 -2.56 35.71
CA VAL A 24 28.55 -1.55 34.79
C VAL A 24 29.42 -1.39 33.54
N VAL A 25 30.75 -1.46 33.66
CA VAL A 25 31.65 -1.34 32.51
C VAL A 25 31.68 -2.63 31.68
N ALA A 26 31.65 -3.81 32.30
CA ALA A 26 31.57 -5.08 31.58
C ALA A 26 30.19 -5.26 30.91
N THR A 27 29.10 -4.80 31.54
CA THR A 27 27.77 -4.81 30.91
C THR A 27 27.64 -3.76 29.81
N ALA A 28 28.24 -2.58 29.96
CA ALA A 28 28.29 -1.56 28.90
C ALA A 28 29.10 -2.05 27.69
N ALA A 29 30.29 -2.64 27.91
CA ALA A 29 31.09 -3.24 26.85
C ALA A 29 30.35 -4.40 26.14
N SER A 30 29.66 -5.26 26.91
CA SER A 30 28.83 -6.33 26.36
C SER A 30 27.59 -5.80 25.61
N ALA A 31 27.01 -4.68 26.05
CA ALA A 31 25.88 -4.04 25.37
C ALA A 31 26.30 -3.42 24.03
N GLU A 32 27.46 -2.76 23.98
CA GLU A 32 28.03 -2.23 22.75
C GLU A 32 28.37 -3.35 21.76
N GLU A 33 28.95 -4.45 22.22
CA GLU A 33 29.26 -5.60 21.37
C GLU A 33 27.99 -6.28 20.84
N ASN A 34 26.97 -6.45 21.68
CA ASN A 34 25.65 -6.93 21.23
C ASN A 34 24.98 -5.98 20.22
N ALA A 35 25.14 -4.67 20.38
CA ALA A 35 24.61 -3.69 19.43
C ALA A 35 25.32 -3.80 18.07
N ARG A 36 26.65 -4.00 18.06
CA ARG A 36 27.43 -4.23 16.83
C ARG A 36 27.02 -5.52 16.13
N LEU A 37 26.88 -6.62 16.88
CA LEU A 37 26.45 -7.90 16.32
C LEU A 37 25.04 -7.82 15.72
N ARG A 38 24.10 -7.15 16.40
CA ARG A 38 22.76 -6.91 15.87
C ARG A 38 22.80 -6.07 14.60
N HIS A 39 23.65 -5.05 14.55
CA HIS A 39 23.81 -4.21 13.37
C HIS A 39 24.34 -5.02 12.17
N GLU A 40 25.35 -5.87 12.38
CA GLU A 40 25.88 -6.74 11.32
C GLU A 40 24.84 -7.74 10.81
N VAL A 41 24.04 -8.33 11.69
CA VAL A 41 22.95 -9.23 11.30
C VAL A 41 21.91 -8.49 10.46
N LEU A 42 21.49 -7.29 10.90
CA LEU A 42 20.54 -6.48 10.13
C LEU A 42 21.08 -6.09 8.76
N GLN A 43 22.37 -5.75 8.66
CA GLN A 43 22.99 -5.44 7.36
C GLN A 43 22.98 -6.66 6.44
N LYS A 44 23.29 -7.86 6.95
CA LYS A 44 23.22 -9.08 6.15
C LYS A 44 21.82 -9.43 5.68
N ASP A 45 20.81 -9.21 6.54
CA ASP A 45 19.42 -9.39 6.14
C ASP A 45 19.01 -8.40 5.04
N LEU A 46 19.43 -7.14 5.15
CA LEU A 46 19.19 -6.13 4.12
C LEU A 46 19.88 -6.47 2.79
N ASP A 47 21.12 -6.93 2.83
CA ASP A 47 21.85 -7.35 1.62
C ASP A 47 21.16 -8.53 0.94
N LEU A 48 20.65 -9.48 1.73
CA LEU A 48 19.90 -10.62 1.22
C LEU A 48 18.54 -10.20 0.64
N LEU A 49 17.84 -9.25 1.26
CA LEU A 49 16.62 -8.67 0.70
C LEU A 49 16.91 -7.96 -0.62
N HIS A 50 17.97 -7.15 -0.69
CA HIS A 50 18.35 -6.45 -1.92
C HIS A 50 18.73 -7.43 -3.03
N ALA A 51 19.47 -8.50 -2.73
CA ALA A 51 19.79 -9.53 -3.71
C ALA A 51 18.53 -10.19 -4.28
N ARG A 52 17.54 -10.50 -3.42
CA ARG A 52 16.24 -11.04 -3.87
C ARG A 52 15.46 -10.04 -4.70
N LEU A 53 15.46 -8.77 -4.29
CA LEU A 53 14.77 -7.70 -5.01
C LEU A 53 15.39 -7.49 -6.40
N ASP A 54 16.70 -7.64 -6.54
CA ASP A 54 17.38 -7.53 -7.83
C ASP A 54 17.04 -8.69 -8.78
N ILE A 55 16.94 -9.91 -8.24
CA ILE A 55 16.43 -11.08 -8.97
C ILE A 55 14.97 -10.88 -9.40
N ILE A 56 14.12 -10.32 -8.52
CA ILE A 56 12.73 -10.04 -8.88
C ILE A 56 12.67 -8.92 -9.92
N ARG A 57 13.48 -7.86 -9.78
CA ARG A 57 13.54 -6.72 -10.70
C ARG A 57 13.93 -7.14 -12.12
N THR A 58 14.91 -8.04 -12.25
CA THR A 58 15.30 -8.61 -13.55
C THR A 58 14.17 -9.45 -14.17
N GLN A 59 13.40 -10.18 -13.35
CA GLN A 59 12.22 -10.93 -13.82
C GLN A 59 11.03 -10.05 -14.17
N VAL A 60 10.81 -8.94 -13.45
CA VAL A 60 9.73 -7.98 -13.73
C VAL A 60 9.90 -7.33 -15.10
N GLY A 61 11.12 -7.07 -15.57
CA GLY A 61 11.33 -6.55 -16.93
C GLY A 61 10.79 -7.49 -18.02
N VAL A 62 10.96 -8.80 -17.82
CA VAL A 62 10.47 -9.84 -18.74
C VAL A 62 8.96 -10.02 -18.61
N VAL A 63 8.44 -10.05 -17.38
CA VAL A 63 6.99 -10.20 -17.09
C VAL A 63 6.18 -8.97 -17.49
N ALA A 64 6.71 -7.76 -17.29
CA ALA A 64 6.04 -6.53 -17.72
C ALA A 64 5.97 -6.46 -19.25
N ARG A 65 7.02 -6.90 -19.95
CA ARG A 65 7.03 -6.93 -21.41
C ARG A 65 6.10 -8.01 -21.96
N SER A 66 6.10 -9.21 -21.39
CA SER A 66 5.15 -10.26 -21.76
C SER A 66 3.71 -9.88 -21.41
N GLY A 67 3.49 -9.27 -20.25
CA GLY A 67 2.20 -8.75 -19.79
C GLY A 67 1.66 -7.64 -20.70
N ALA A 68 2.50 -6.70 -21.15
CA ALA A 68 2.10 -5.69 -22.12
C ALA A 68 1.71 -6.30 -23.47
N THR A 69 2.46 -7.30 -23.94
CA THR A 69 2.13 -8.01 -25.20
C THR A 69 0.85 -8.83 -25.08
N TRP A 70 0.64 -9.50 -23.94
CA TRP A 70 -0.58 -10.27 -23.66
C TRP A 70 -1.79 -9.34 -23.49
N ALA A 71 -1.67 -8.27 -22.72
CA ALA A 71 -2.74 -7.29 -22.56
C ALA A 71 -3.14 -6.66 -23.90
N HIS A 72 -2.18 -6.39 -24.78
CA HIS A 72 -2.45 -5.87 -26.13
C HIS A 72 -3.10 -6.93 -27.05
N ALA A 73 -2.66 -8.18 -26.95
CA ALA A 73 -3.24 -9.29 -27.72
C ALA A 73 -4.66 -9.65 -27.24
N SER A 74 -4.85 -9.84 -25.93
CA SER A 74 -6.14 -10.13 -25.31
C SER A 74 -7.14 -9.00 -25.49
N ALA A 75 -6.69 -7.74 -25.43
CA ALA A 75 -7.58 -6.62 -25.68
C ALA A 75 -8.02 -6.58 -27.16
N ARG A 76 -7.13 -6.90 -28.12
CA ARG A 76 -7.52 -7.01 -29.55
C ARG A 76 -8.52 -8.14 -29.80
N GLU A 77 -8.33 -9.30 -29.19
CA GLU A 77 -9.22 -10.44 -29.34
C GLU A 77 -10.63 -10.16 -28.78
N GLN A 78 -10.73 -9.42 -27.66
CA GLN A 78 -12.02 -9.21 -27.00
C GLN A 78 -12.75 -7.92 -27.42
N PHE A 79 -12.02 -6.85 -27.76
CA PHE A 79 -12.62 -5.52 -27.96
C PHE A 79 -12.38 -4.93 -29.35
N GLY A 80 -11.71 -5.67 -30.25
CA GLY A 80 -11.41 -5.22 -31.60
C GLY A 80 -10.22 -4.24 -31.66
N PRO A 81 -10.06 -3.47 -32.75
CA PRO A 81 -8.79 -2.79 -33.07
C PRO A 81 -8.26 -1.80 -32.02
N TYR A 82 -9.13 -1.14 -31.24
CA TYR A 82 -8.75 -0.13 -30.25
C TYR A 82 -9.58 -0.20 -28.95
N PRO A 83 -9.23 -1.15 -28.05
CA PRO A 83 -9.95 -1.43 -26.79
C PRO A 83 -9.90 -0.26 -25.81
N TRP A 84 -8.70 0.26 -25.57
CA TRP A 84 -8.44 1.36 -24.63
C TRP A 84 -9.11 2.66 -25.07
N ALA A 85 -9.21 2.87 -26.40
CA ALA A 85 -9.90 4.03 -26.95
C ALA A 85 -11.40 3.99 -26.64
N LYS A 86 -12.03 2.80 -26.62
CA LYS A 86 -13.45 2.66 -26.23
C LYS A 86 -13.68 3.03 -24.78
N PHE A 87 -12.81 2.60 -23.87
CA PHE A 87 -12.90 2.97 -22.45
C PHE A 87 -12.61 4.45 -22.21
N ALA A 88 -11.58 4.99 -22.88
CA ALA A 88 -11.28 6.42 -22.82
C ALA A 88 -12.46 7.25 -23.36
N ALA A 89 -13.06 6.83 -24.48
CA ALA A 89 -14.26 7.45 -25.00
C ALA A 89 -15.43 7.37 -24.01
N LEU A 90 -15.65 6.21 -23.39
CA LEU A 90 -16.73 6.04 -22.41
C LEU A 90 -16.56 6.96 -21.18
N ALA A 91 -15.32 7.26 -20.77
CA ALA A 91 -15.04 8.19 -19.68
C ALA A 91 -15.13 9.66 -20.09
N VAL A 92 -14.69 9.99 -21.31
CA VAL A 92 -14.60 11.37 -21.80
C VAL A 92 -15.96 11.89 -22.28
N VAL A 93 -16.77 11.04 -22.92
CA VAL A 93 -18.11 11.40 -23.43
C VAL A 93 -19.03 12.00 -22.36
N PRO A 94 -19.25 11.39 -21.18
CA PRO A 94 -20.14 11.96 -20.16
C PRO A 94 -19.58 13.25 -19.56
N TYR A 95 -18.25 13.37 -19.44
CA TYR A 95 -17.61 14.60 -18.99
C TYR A 95 -17.81 15.76 -19.99
N LEU A 96 -17.64 15.51 -21.29
CA LEU A 96 -17.96 16.51 -22.31
C LEU A 96 -19.45 16.84 -22.33
N MET A 97 -20.32 15.84 -22.22
CA MET A 97 -21.77 16.03 -22.20
C MET A 97 -22.21 16.91 -21.03
N THR A 98 -21.70 16.62 -19.83
CA THR A 98 -21.97 17.42 -18.63
C THR A 98 -21.35 18.81 -18.71
N ARG A 99 -20.16 18.95 -19.30
CA ARG A 99 -19.51 20.26 -19.52
C ARG A 99 -20.30 21.12 -20.49
N VAL A 100 -20.74 20.57 -21.62
CA VAL A 100 -21.58 21.26 -22.60
C VAL A 100 -22.91 21.67 -21.97
N LEU A 101 -23.56 20.75 -21.24
CA LEU A 101 -24.81 21.03 -20.55
C LEU A 101 -24.67 22.14 -19.49
N ARG A 102 -23.53 22.22 -18.82
CA ARG A 102 -23.23 23.27 -17.84
C ARG A 102 -22.86 24.61 -18.47
N THR A 103 -22.28 24.60 -19.68
CA THR A 103 -22.00 25.83 -20.46
C THR A 103 -23.23 26.37 -21.18
N LEU A 104 -24.28 25.56 -21.36
CA LEU A 104 -25.56 26.08 -21.82
C LEU A 104 -26.21 26.84 -20.66
N PRO A 105 -26.60 28.13 -20.85
CA PRO A 105 -27.37 28.86 -19.86
C PRO A 105 -28.79 28.30 -19.85
N ILE A 106 -28.99 27.18 -19.15
CA ILE A 106 -30.29 26.51 -18.98
C ILE A 106 -31.34 27.52 -18.51
N GLY A 107 -30.93 28.51 -17.70
CA GLY A 107 -31.77 29.64 -17.29
C GLY A 107 -32.28 30.51 -18.43
N SER A 108 -31.47 30.80 -19.46
CA SER A 108 -31.87 31.62 -20.61
C SER A 108 -32.75 30.84 -21.59
N ILE A 109 -32.45 29.56 -21.82
CA ILE A 109 -33.27 28.70 -22.70
C ILE A 109 -34.61 28.39 -22.05
N ALA A 110 -34.64 28.11 -20.74
CA ALA A 110 -35.89 27.93 -20.00
C ALA A 110 -36.71 29.23 -19.94
N ALA A 111 -36.08 30.39 -19.72
CA ALA A 111 -36.78 31.68 -19.73
C ALA A 111 -37.38 32.03 -21.10
N ALA A 112 -36.77 31.61 -22.20
CA ALA A 112 -37.33 31.79 -23.55
C ALA A 112 -38.40 30.74 -23.91
N ALA A 113 -38.29 29.50 -23.40
CA ALA A 113 -39.22 28.42 -23.70
C ALA A 113 -40.51 28.44 -22.85
N VAL A 114 -40.42 28.88 -21.58
CA VAL A 114 -41.57 28.94 -20.65
C VAL A 114 -42.73 29.79 -21.19
N PRO A 115 -42.53 30.99 -21.76
CA PRO A 115 -43.61 31.80 -22.33
C PRO A 115 -44.28 31.14 -23.54
N LEU A 116 -43.51 30.44 -24.39
CA LEU A 116 -44.02 29.76 -25.58
C LEU A 116 -44.88 28.55 -25.22
N ILE A 117 -44.47 27.76 -24.21
CA ILE A 117 -45.25 26.62 -23.73
C ILE A 117 -46.52 27.09 -23.00
N SER A 118 -46.40 28.16 -22.19
CA SER A 118 -47.53 28.83 -21.54
C SER A 118 -48.56 29.35 -22.56
N ALA A 119 -48.11 30.01 -23.63
CA ALA A 119 -48.97 30.50 -24.69
C ALA A 119 -49.66 29.36 -25.46
N GLY A 120 -48.94 28.26 -25.72
CA GLY A 120 -49.48 27.07 -26.38
C GLY A 120 -50.52 26.31 -25.55
N VAL A 121 -50.37 26.28 -24.21
CA VAL A 121 -51.32 25.64 -23.30
C VAL A 121 -52.59 26.50 -23.11
N LYS A 122 -52.45 27.83 -23.07
CA LYS A 122 -53.60 28.75 -22.92
C LYS A 122 -54.56 28.68 -24.12
N ASN A 123 -54.04 28.41 -25.31
CA ASN A 123 -54.83 28.33 -26.54
C ASN A 123 -55.61 27.01 -26.72
N ARG A 124 -55.42 26.01 -25.83
CA ARG A 124 -56.20 24.75 -25.85
C ARG A 124 -57.34 24.70 -24.82
N ARG A 125 -57.50 25.75 -24.01
CA ARG A 125 -58.53 25.82 -22.94
C ARG A 125 -59.57 26.92 -23.17
N GLN A 126 -59.57 27.57 -24.34
CA GLN A 126 -60.69 28.40 -24.81
C GLN A 126 -61.46 27.66 -25.88
#